data_AF-A0A6B2TAF3-F1
#
_entry.id   AF-A0A6B2TAF3-F1
#
_cell.length_a   1.000
_cell.length_b   1.000
_cell.length_c   1.000
_cell.angle_alpha   90.00
_cell.angle_beta   90.00
_cell.angle_gamma   90.00
#
_symmetry.space_group_name_H-M   'P 1'
#
loop_
_entity.id
_entity.type
_entity.pdbx_description
1 polymer ?
#
loop_
_entity_poly.entity_id
_entity_poly.type
_entity_poly.pdbx_seq_one_letter_code
_entity_poly.pdbx_strand_id
1 'polypeptide(L)'
;MAPTDETAQVTQDTAPPGTTPPAQPPAGAEAGHGARMPRWLPRAMVLALALVACFQLGSWAFHQLTGLLINVLIAFFLALAVEPAVSWMAARGMRRGFATFLVFLSVVIASAGFVALMGSMLAGQIVDMVEDFPDYLDKVISWINQTFHTDLSRVEVQDSLVHSDWLQKYVQNSASGVLDVSAQVLGGLFQLLTILLFSFYFAADGPRLRRALCSVLPPAKQAEVLRAWEIAVDKTGGYLYSRGLMALISGIAHYILLQVLEVPYAPVLAVWVGLVSQFIPTIGTYLAGALPMLIAFTVDPWYSLWVLIFVVVYQQFENYVLQPKLTAKSVDIHPAVAFGSVIAGTALLGAVGALIAIPAVATLQAFLGAYVKRYDVTDDPRVHGHRRQVGAPLLARMRRALRGPNRPEAPAEPGGPSPKPGKRG
;
A
#
# COMPACT_ATOMS: atom_id res chain seq x y z
N MET A 1 -23.12 7.52 -127.59
CA MET A 1 -23.98 8.57 -128.20
C MET A 1 -25.36 8.41 -127.59
N ALA A 2 -25.92 9.45 -126.98
CA ALA A 2 -27.38 9.55 -126.74
C ALA A 2 -28.12 9.43 -128.11
N PRO A 3 -29.43 9.08 -128.20
CA PRO A 3 -30.55 9.56 -127.36
C PRO A 3 -31.76 8.59 -127.14
N THR A 4 -32.79 9.08 -126.43
CA THR A 4 -34.28 8.89 -126.50
C THR A 4 -34.86 7.61 -127.14
N ASP A 5 -35.97 7.00 -126.72
CA ASP A 5 -37.21 7.51 -126.10
C ASP A 5 -38.10 6.33 -125.63
N GLU A 6 -39.14 6.68 -124.86
CA GLU A 6 -40.46 6.04 -124.77
C GLU A 6 -40.78 4.79 -123.93
N THR A 7 -42.03 4.84 -123.44
CA THR A 7 -42.94 3.82 -122.84
C THR A 7 -42.93 3.65 -121.32
N ALA A 8 -44.07 3.53 -120.63
CA ALA A 8 -45.48 3.76 -120.93
C ALA A 8 -46.25 3.82 -119.59
N GLN A 9 -47.52 4.21 -119.70
CA GLN A 9 -48.42 4.74 -118.67
C GLN A 9 -48.73 3.86 -117.45
N VAL A 10 -48.98 4.56 -116.35
CA VAL A 10 -49.53 4.10 -115.07
C VAL A 10 -51.06 4.09 -115.11
N THR A 11 -51.66 3.02 -114.64
CA THR A 11 -53.06 2.97 -114.16
C THR A 11 -53.05 2.75 -112.65
N GLN A 12 -53.77 3.58 -111.92
CA GLN A 12 -53.93 3.48 -110.46
C GLN A 12 -55.20 2.70 -110.13
N ASP A 13 -55.10 1.77 -109.17
CA ASP A 13 -56.24 1.17 -108.49
C ASP A 13 -55.93 1.04 -106.98
N THR A 14 -56.97 1.17 -106.15
CA THR A 14 -56.88 1.51 -104.72
C THR A 14 -57.19 0.35 -103.77
N ALA A 15 -56.36 0.21 -102.72
CA ALA A 15 -56.61 -0.33 -101.36
C ALA A 15 -57.00 -1.84 -101.21
N PRO A 16 -56.70 -2.52 -100.07
CA PRO A 16 -57.15 -2.13 -98.73
C PRO A 16 -56.11 -2.27 -97.58
N PRO A 17 -56.36 -1.69 -96.38
CA PRO A 17 -55.54 -1.87 -95.19
C PRO A 17 -56.17 -2.83 -94.16
N GLY A 18 -55.31 -3.47 -93.34
CA GLY A 18 -55.70 -4.03 -92.04
C GLY A 18 -55.09 -5.39 -91.72
N THR A 19 -54.16 -5.43 -90.76
CA THR A 19 -53.98 -6.51 -89.75
C THR A 19 -52.84 -6.11 -88.80
N THR A 20 -53.12 -6.07 -87.50
CA THR A 20 -52.16 -5.74 -86.43
C THR A 20 -51.67 -7.03 -85.74
N PRO A 21 -50.35 -7.20 -85.54
CA PRO A 21 -49.82 -8.12 -84.52
C PRO A 21 -49.04 -7.41 -83.38
N PRO A 22 -48.69 -8.12 -82.28
CA PRO A 22 -48.81 -7.64 -80.89
C PRO A 22 -47.56 -7.02 -80.23
N ALA A 23 -47.79 -6.43 -79.07
CA ALA A 23 -46.89 -5.63 -78.22
C ALA A 23 -45.56 -6.32 -77.82
N GLN A 24 -44.45 -5.60 -78.01
CA GLN A 24 -43.16 -5.87 -77.37
C GLN A 24 -43.13 -5.31 -75.92
N PRO A 25 -42.55 -6.04 -74.95
CA PRO A 25 -42.37 -5.52 -73.59
C PRO A 25 -41.29 -4.43 -73.55
N PRO A 26 -41.38 -3.47 -72.61
CA PRO A 26 -40.47 -2.33 -72.57
C PRO A 26 -39.06 -2.77 -72.20
N ALA A 27 -38.09 -2.39 -73.04
CA ALA A 27 -36.67 -2.38 -72.69
C ALA A 27 -36.43 -1.30 -71.61
N GLY A 28 -36.67 -1.66 -70.36
CA GLY A 28 -36.45 -0.84 -69.18
C GLY A 28 -35.68 -1.63 -68.14
N ALA A 29 -34.42 -1.97 -68.44
CA ALA A 29 -33.48 -2.53 -67.49
C ALA A 29 -32.18 -1.72 -67.50
N GLU A 30 -32.29 -0.43 -67.17
CA GLU A 30 -31.13 0.29 -66.66
C GLU A 30 -30.86 -0.20 -65.22
N ALA A 31 -29.79 -1.00 -65.12
CA ALA A 31 -29.12 -1.30 -63.90
C ALA A 31 -28.70 0.02 -63.20
N GLY A 32 -29.25 0.27 -62.01
CA GLY A 32 -28.96 1.51 -61.31
C GLY A 32 -29.58 1.64 -59.93
N HIS A 33 -29.84 0.54 -59.20
CA HIS A 33 -30.01 0.64 -57.76
C HIS A 33 -28.64 0.88 -57.12
N GLY A 34 -28.08 2.06 -57.36
CA GLY A 34 -27.01 2.59 -56.53
C GLY A 34 -27.56 2.68 -55.13
N ALA A 35 -27.23 1.70 -54.29
CA ALA A 35 -27.53 1.70 -52.87
C ALA A 35 -26.82 2.90 -52.24
N ARG A 36 -27.46 4.07 -52.32
CA ARG A 36 -26.95 5.31 -51.73
C ARG A 36 -26.89 5.07 -50.23
N MET A 37 -25.68 5.16 -49.68
CA MET A 37 -25.47 5.04 -48.23
C MET A 37 -26.47 5.93 -47.49
N PRO A 38 -27.18 5.40 -46.47
CA PRO A 38 -28.11 6.20 -45.69
C PRO A 38 -27.39 7.41 -45.08
N ARG A 39 -27.99 8.61 -45.17
CA ARG A 39 -27.37 9.87 -44.72
C ARG A 39 -27.07 9.92 -43.21
N TRP A 40 -27.64 9.02 -42.41
CA TRP A 40 -27.36 8.88 -40.98
C TRP A 40 -26.08 8.08 -40.70
N LEU A 41 -25.67 7.19 -41.62
CA LEU A 41 -24.50 6.32 -41.47
C LEU A 41 -23.18 7.10 -41.33
N PRO A 42 -22.86 8.12 -42.17
CA PRO A 42 -21.63 8.90 -41.99
C PRO A 42 -21.63 9.73 -40.72
N ARG A 43 -22.79 10.27 -40.29
CA ARG A 43 -22.90 10.99 -39.02
C ARG A 43 -22.70 10.07 -37.81
N ALA A 44 -23.28 8.88 -37.84
CA ALA A 44 -23.09 7.85 -36.83
C ALA A 44 -21.64 7.35 -36.80
N MET A 45 -20.99 7.15 -37.95
CA MET A 45 -19.57 6.80 -38.05
C MET A 45 -18.66 7.89 -37.48
N VAL A 46 -18.92 9.17 -37.79
CA VAL A 46 -18.14 10.28 -37.24
C VAL A 46 -18.33 10.39 -35.72
N LEU A 47 -19.55 10.24 -35.21
CA LEU A 47 -19.82 10.19 -33.77
C LEU A 47 -19.13 9.00 -33.09
N ALA A 48 -19.19 7.82 -33.69
CA ALA A 48 -18.52 6.62 -33.17
C ALA A 48 -16.99 6.78 -33.17
N LEU A 49 -16.40 7.29 -34.26
CA LEU A 49 -14.97 7.60 -34.34
C LEU A 49 -14.56 8.68 -33.33
N ALA A 50 -15.35 9.73 -33.16
CA ALA A 50 -15.10 10.76 -32.17
C ALA A 50 -15.16 10.20 -30.74
N LEU A 51 -16.12 9.31 -30.45
CA LEU A 51 -16.23 8.68 -29.14
C LEU A 51 -15.06 7.72 -28.88
N VAL A 52 -14.63 6.94 -29.87
CA VAL A 52 -13.43 6.08 -29.79
C VAL A 52 -12.16 6.93 -29.64
N ALA A 53 -12.02 8.02 -30.39
CA ALA A 53 -10.88 8.93 -30.27
C ALA A 53 -10.85 9.61 -28.90
N CYS A 54 -12.00 10.04 -28.38
CA CYS A 54 -12.12 10.61 -27.03
C CYS A 54 -11.79 9.58 -25.95
N PHE A 55 -12.23 8.33 -26.11
CA PHE A 55 -11.88 7.22 -25.23
C PHE A 55 -10.38 6.91 -25.26
N GLN A 56 -9.76 6.87 -26.45
CA GLN A 56 -8.32 6.64 -26.61
C GLN A 56 -7.49 7.79 -26.05
N LEU A 57 -7.87 9.05 -26.30
CA LEU A 57 -7.24 10.22 -25.69
C LEU A 57 -7.39 10.23 -24.17
N GLY A 58 -8.58 9.91 -23.67
CA GLY A 58 -8.84 9.78 -22.25
C GLY A 58 -8.01 8.67 -21.59
N SER A 59 -7.92 7.51 -22.24
CA SER A 59 -7.11 6.38 -21.80
C SER A 59 -5.61 6.71 -21.80
N TRP A 60 -5.12 7.32 -22.88
CA TRP A 60 -3.73 7.78 -22.97
C TRP A 60 -3.39 8.81 -21.90
N ALA A 61 -4.25 9.82 -21.71
CA ALA A 61 -4.08 10.82 -20.66
C ALA A 61 -4.13 10.19 -19.27
N PHE A 62 -5.05 9.25 -19.03
CA PHE A 62 -5.15 8.53 -17.76
C PHE A 62 -3.88 7.73 -17.47
N HIS A 63 -3.35 6.99 -18.45
CA HIS A 63 -2.08 6.27 -18.32
C HIS A 63 -0.90 7.21 -18.03
N GLN A 64 -0.82 8.34 -18.72
CA GLN A 64 0.24 9.32 -18.50
C GLN A 64 0.15 9.98 -17.12
N LEU A 65 -1.08 10.22 -16.65
CA LEU A 65 -1.35 10.82 -15.34
C LEU A 65 -1.32 9.81 -14.19
N THR A 66 -1.34 8.51 -14.45
CA THR A 66 -1.43 7.48 -13.40
C THR A 66 -0.30 7.61 -12.39
N GLY A 67 0.94 7.89 -12.84
CA GLY A 67 2.07 8.15 -11.95
C GLY A 67 1.87 9.39 -11.06
N LEU A 68 1.31 10.46 -11.61
CA LEU A 68 0.98 11.67 -10.85
C LEU A 68 -0.13 11.39 -9.84
N LEU A 69 -1.20 10.68 -10.24
CA LEU A 69 -2.31 10.30 -9.35
C LEU A 69 -1.80 9.45 -8.17
N ILE A 70 -0.89 8.52 -8.43
CA ILE A 70 -0.22 7.72 -7.40
C ILE A 70 0.57 8.61 -6.44
N ASN A 71 1.38 9.54 -6.94
CA ASN A 71 2.14 10.46 -6.09
C ASN A 71 1.22 11.36 -5.25
N VAL A 72 0.12 11.83 -5.83
CA VAL A 72 -0.92 12.62 -5.13
C VAL A 72 -1.60 11.77 -4.05
N LEU A 73 -1.88 10.50 -4.33
CA LEU A 73 -2.46 9.56 -3.35
C LEU A 73 -1.50 9.33 -2.18
N ILE A 74 -0.21 9.08 -2.46
CA ILE A 74 0.84 8.95 -1.44
C ILE A 74 0.92 10.24 -0.60
N ALA A 75 0.96 11.40 -1.26
CA ALA A 75 1.01 12.70 -0.61
C ALA A 75 -0.21 12.95 0.29
N PHE A 76 -1.39 12.52 -0.14
CA PHE A 76 -2.63 12.60 0.64
C PHE A 76 -2.53 11.76 1.92
N PHE A 77 -2.08 10.51 1.83
CA PHE A 77 -1.89 9.66 3.01
C PHE A 77 -0.80 10.19 3.94
N LEU A 78 0.30 10.71 3.38
CA LEU A 78 1.33 11.37 4.17
C LEU A 78 0.80 12.62 4.90
N ALA A 79 -0.12 13.36 4.26
CA ALA A 79 -0.76 14.52 4.88
C ALA A 79 -1.67 14.10 6.03
N LEU A 80 -2.48 13.03 5.86
CA LEU A 80 -3.29 12.45 6.93
C LEU A 80 -2.43 11.94 8.09
N ALA A 81 -1.26 11.38 7.80
CA ALA A 81 -0.29 10.90 8.77
C ALA A 81 0.28 12.03 9.64
N VAL A 82 0.55 13.19 9.03
CA VAL A 82 1.11 14.38 9.71
C VAL A 82 0.04 15.26 10.37
N GLU A 83 -1.22 15.14 9.96
CA GLU A 83 -2.36 15.93 10.46
C GLU A 83 -2.50 15.96 12.00
N PRO A 84 -2.34 14.85 12.76
CA PRO A 84 -2.42 14.90 14.22
C PRO A 84 -1.35 15.81 14.85
N ALA A 85 -0.12 15.79 14.31
CA ALA A 85 0.96 16.64 14.79
C ALA A 85 0.70 18.12 14.45
N VAL A 86 0.22 18.38 13.23
CA VAL A 86 -0.12 19.74 12.77
C VAL A 86 -1.29 20.31 13.56
N SER A 87 -2.36 19.53 13.77
CA SER A 87 -3.54 19.93 14.52
C SER A 87 -3.22 20.18 16.00
N TRP A 88 -2.36 19.37 16.60
CA TRP A 88 -1.88 19.60 17.97
C TRP A 88 -1.11 20.92 18.12
N MET A 89 -0.24 21.26 17.16
CA MET A 89 0.46 22.56 17.17
C MET A 89 -0.48 23.72 16.85
N ALA A 90 -1.43 23.54 15.94
CA ALA A 90 -2.44 24.55 15.62
C ALA A 90 -3.37 24.82 16.81
N ALA A 91 -3.74 23.79 17.58
CA ALA A 91 -4.52 23.91 18.80
C ALA A 91 -3.80 24.71 19.90
N ARG A 92 -2.47 24.78 19.86
CA ARG A 92 -1.64 25.63 20.73
C ARG A 92 -1.50 27.08 20.25
N GLY A 93 -2.28 27.49 19.25
CA GLY A 93 -2.34 28.87 18.75
C GLY A 93 -1.43 29.16 17.55
N MET A 94 -0.75 28.16 16.99
CA MET A 94 0.15 28.35 15.86
C MET A 94 -0.60 28.41 14.53
N ARG A 95 -0.20 29.30 13.60
CA ARG A 95 -0.80 29.36 12.26
C ARG A 95 -0.57 28.03 11.55
N ARG A 96 -1.64 27.44 11.00
CA ARG A 96 -1.62 26.07 10.43
C ARG A 96 -0.55 25.86 9.35
N GLY A 97 -0.28 26.86 8.51
CA GLY A 97 0.80 26.79 7.52
C GLY A 97 2.19 26.67 8.15
N PHE A 98 2.46 27.41 9.24
CA PHE A 98 3.73 27.33 9.97
C PHE A 98 3.85 26.03 10.77
N ALA A 99 2.74 25.55 11.36
CA ALA A 99 2.67 24.22 11.96
C ALA A 99 3.03 23.11 10.97
N THR A 100 2.44 23.16 9.77
CA THR A 100 2.75 22.21 8.71
C THR A 100 4.21 22.30 8.31
N PHE A 101 4.74 23.51 8.10
CA PHE A 101 6.15 23.72 7.78
C PHE A 101 7.09 23.10 8.81
N LEU A 102 6.85 23.33 10.10
CA LEU A 102 7.70 22.77 11.16
C LEU A 102 7.66 21.23 11.22
N VAL A 103 6.50 20.58 11.00
CA VAL A 103 6.48 19.11 10.95
C VAL A 103 7.22 18.58 9.73
N PHE A 104 7.00 19.16 8.55
CA PHE A 104 7.70 18.71 7.35
C PHE A 104 9.21 18.94 7.47
N LEU A 105 9.62 20.09 8.01
CA LEU A 105 11.02 20.38 8.27
C LEU A 105 11.63 19.38 9.26
N SER A 106 10.94 19.04 10.35
CA SER A 106 11.45 18.07 11.31
C SER A 106 11.57 16.66 10.70
N VAL A 107 10.60 16.23 9.89
CA VAL A 107 10.65 14.95 9.17
C VAL A 107 11.81 14.93 8.17
N VAL A 108 12.00 15.99 7.40
CA VAL A 108 13.09 16.10 6.43
C VAL A 108 14.45 16.08 7.13
N ILE A 109 14.64 16.87 8.19
CA ILE A 109 15.89 16.90 8.96
C ILE A 109 16.17 15.55 9.61
N ALA A 110 15.17 14.93 10.25
CA ALA A 110 15.33 13.62 10.86
C ALA A 110 15.68 12.54 9.83
N SER A 111 15.03 12.55 8.67
CA SER A 111 15.28 11.58 7.59
C SER A 111 16.65 11.80 6.94
N ALA A 112 17.00 13.05 6.61
CA ALA A 112 18.29 13.38 6.02
C ALA A 112 19.44 13.09 7.00
N GLY A 113 19.28 13.44 8.28
CA GLY A 113 20.23 13.13 9.33
C GLY A 113 20.41 11.62 9.52
N PHE A 114 19.32 10.86 9.54
CA PHE A 114 19.38 9.40 9.62
C PHE A 114 20.10 8.79 8.42
N VAL A 115 19.75 9.19 7.19
CA VAL A 115 20.40 8.69 5.96
C VAL A 115 21.88 9.05 5.93
N ALA A 116 22.25 10.27 6.34
CA ALA A 116 23.65 10.69 6.39
C ALA A 116 24.45 9.88 7.43
N LEU A 117 23.91 9.69 8.63
CA LEU A 117 24.54 8.89 9.68
C LEU A 117 24.66 7.43 9.29
N MET A 118 23.61 6.86 8.70
CA MET A 118 23.60 5.48 8.20
C MET A 118 24.59 5.31 7.05
N GLY A 119 24.61 6.24 6.08
CA GLY A 119 25.54 6.22 4.97
C GLY A 119 27.00 6.31 5.43
N SER A 120 27.29 7.21 6.37
CA SER A 120 28.63 7.31 6.97
C SER A 120 29.03 6.06 7.75
N MET A 121 28.10 5.46 8.50
CA MET A 121 28.32 4.21 9.20
C MET A 121 28.65 3.08 8.21
N LEU A 122 27.81 2.88 7.19
CA LEU A 122 27.98 1.81 6.23
C LEU A 122 29.28 1.97 5.43
N ALA A 123 29.62 3.22 5.06
CA ALA A 123 30.88 3.51 4.40
C ALA A 123 32.09 3.14 5.28
N GLY A 124 32.07 3.53 6.56
CA GLY A 124 33.11 3.15 7.54
C GLY A 124 33.24 1.63 7.66
N GLN A 125 32.13 0.93 7.88
CA GLN A 125 32.13 -0.52 8.01
C GLN A 125 32.64 -1.24 6.76
N ILE A 126 32.34 -0.74 5.56
CA ILE A 126 32.83 -1.32 4.30
C ILE A 126 34.35 -1.13 4.19
N VAL A 127 34.87 0.04 4.55
CA VAL A 127 36.32 0.31 4.57
C VAL A 127 37.01 -0.62 5.56
N ASP A 128 36.53 -0.68 6.81
CA ASP A 128 37.09 -1.55 7.86
C ASP A 128 37.04 -3.02 7.42
N MET A 129 35.94 -3.47 6.81
CA MET A 129 35.80 -4.85 6.33
C MET A 129 36.77 -5.18 5.18
N VAL A 130 37.09 -4.22 4.32
CA VAL A 130 38.05 -4.41 3.21
C VAL A 130 39.49 -4.38 3.73
N GLU A 131 39.81 -3.49 4.67
CA GLU A 131 41.14 -3.37 5.28
C GLU A 131 41.45 -4.59 6.17
N ASP A 132 40.50 -5.03 6.99
CA ASP A 132 40.65 -6.15 7.93
C ASP A 132 40.30 -7.52 7.31
N PHE A 133 39.91 -7.56 6.02
CA PHE A 133 39.56 -8.81 5.34
C PHE A 133 40.62 -9.92 5.48
N PRO A 134 41.94 -9.63 5.32
CA PRO A 134 42.97 -10.64 5.50
C PRO A 134 42.99 -11.21 6.93
N ASP A 135 42.82 -10.36 7.94
CA ASP A 135 42.87 -10.75 9.35
C ASP A 135 41.64 -11.56 9.76
N TYR A 136 40.46 -11.28 9.19
CA TYR A 136 39.27 -12.11 9.39
C TYR A 136 39.44 -13.50 8.78
N LEU A 137 39.99 -13.58 7.55
CA LEU A 137 40.30 -14.87 6.93
C LEU A 137 41.30 -15.66 7.79
N ASP A 138 42.30 -15.00 8.36
CA ASP A 138 43.28 -15.65 9.23
C ASP A 138 42.66 -16.22 10.50
N LYS A 139 41.77 -15.47 11.15
CA LYS A 139 41.04 -15.93 12.35
C LYS A 139 40.15 -17.13 12.03
N VAL A 140 39.45 -17.10 10.89
CA VAL A 140 38.59 -18.20 10.45
C VAL A 140 39.40 -19.43 10.07
N ILE A 141 40.46 -19.29 9.27
CA ILE A 141 41.37 -20.39 8.91
C ILE A 141 42.01 -20.98 10.16
N SER A 142 42.46 -20.15 11.10
CA SER A 142 43.04 -20.60 12.37
C SER A 142 42.02 -21.37 13.22
N TRP A 143 40.78 -20.87 13.34
CA TRP A 143 39.71 -21.56 14.05
C TRP A 143 39.34 -22.89 13.40
N ILE A 144 39.25 -22.96 12.07
CA ILE A 144 38.97 -24.19 11.33
C ILE A 144 40.12 -25.19 11.52
N ASN A 145 41.37 -24.76 11.35
CA ASN A 145 42.54 -25.62 11.49
C ASN A 145 42.67 -26.16 12.93
N GLN A 146 42.35 -25.36 13.95
CA GLN A 146 42.32 -25.80 15.35
C GLN A 146 41.14 -26.73 15.67
N THR A 147 39.96 -26.47 15.11
CA THR A 147 38.73 -27.23 15.41
C THR A 147 38.66 -28.56 14.65
N PHE A 148 39.13 -28.58 13.40
CA PHE A 148 39.01 -29.72 12.48
C PHE A 148 40.35 -30.37 12.12
N HIS A 149 41.46 -29.96 12.74
CA HIS A 149 42.82 -30.50 12.49
C HIS A 149 43.17 -30.60 10.99
N THR A 150 42.85 -29.54 10.24
CA THR A 150 43.13 -29.42 8.80
C THR A 150 44.27 -28.42 8.60
N ASP A 151 45.02 -28.55 7.51
CA ASP A 151 46.07 -27.60 7.08
C ASP A 151 45.60 -26.80 5.85
N LEU A 152 44.62 -25.91 6.02
CA LEU A 152 44.25 -24.95 4.97
C LEU A 152 45.29 -23.83 4.89
N SER A 153 45.90 -23.64 3.71
CA SER A 153 46.88 -22.59 3.48
C SER A 153 46.25 -21.32 2.89
N ARG A 154 46.77 -20.17 3.33
CA ARG A 154 46.32 -18.81 2.97
C ARG A 154 46.45 -18.50 1.45
N VAL A 155 47.36 -19.19 0.76
CA VAL A 155 47.79 -18.87 -0.61
C VAL A 155 46.80 -19.34 -1.69
N GLU A 156 46.07 -20.43 -1.47
CA GLU A 156 45.07 -20.95 -2.44
C GLU A 156 43.75 -20.14 -2.45
N VAL A 157 43.38 -19.56 -1.31
CA VAL A 157 42.12 -18.81 -1.15
C VAL A 157 42.27 -17.35 -1.59
N GLN A 158 43.44 -16.75 -1.35
CA GLN A 158 43.70 -15.34 -1.63
C GLN A 158 43.89 -15.06 -3.13
N ASP A 159 44.51 -15.98 -3.87
CA ASP A 159 44.73 -15.81 -5.32
C ASP A 159 43.43 -15.98 -6.13
N SER A 160 42.51 -16.84 -5.68
CA SER A 160 41.18 -17.03 -6.30
C SER A 160 40.19 -15.90 -6.00
N LEU A 161 40.31 -15.21 -4.87
CA LEU A 161 39.38 -14.14 -4.46
C LEU A 161 39.78 -12.76 -5.01
N VAL A 162 41.08 -12.43 -5.05
CA VAL A 162 41.57 -11.10 -5.48
C VAL A 162 41.53 -10.94 -7.01
N HIS A 163 41.71 -12.04 -7.77
CA HIS A 163 41.60 -12.05 -9.24
C HIS A 163 40.19 -12.34 -9.76
N SER A 164 39.19 -12.33 -8.88
CA SER A 164 37.85 -12.74 -9.27
C SER A 164 37.15 -11.67 -10.13
N ASP A 165 36.66 -12.08 -11.30
CA ASP A 165 35.97 -11.25 -12.29
C ASP A 165 34.84 -10.38 -11.72
N TRP A 166 34.23 -10.77 -10.60
CA TRP A 166 33.14 -10.04 -9.98
C TRP A 166 33.59 -8.71 -9.38
N LEU A 167 34.77 -8.65 -8.77
CA LEU A 167 35.28 -7.43 -8.12
C LEU A 167 35.70 -6.39 -9.18
N GLN A 168 36.39 -6.84 -10.25
CA GLN A 168 36.69 -5.99 -11.40
C GLN A 168 35.44 -5.53 -12.16
N LYS A 169 34.44 -6.41 -12.37
CA LYS A 169 33.15 -6.01 -12.97
C LYS A 169 32.36 -5.06 -12.08
N TYR A 170 32.43 -5.18 -10.76
CA TYR A 170 31.76 -4.27 -9.84
C TYR A 170 32.38 -2.87 -9.88
N VAL A 171 33.72 -2.79 -9.92
CA VAL A 171 34.46 -1.52 -10.06
C VAL A 171 34.25 -0.89 -11.44
N GLN A 172 34.27 -1.68 -12.52
CA GLN A 172 34.07 -1.19 -13.89
C GLN A 172 32.61 -0.77 -14.16
N ASN A 173 31.61 -1.50 -13.64
CA ASN A 173 30.20 -1.12 -13.75
C ASN A 173 29.84 0.13 -12.91
N SER A 174 30.64 0.43 -11.87
CA SER A 174 30.47 1.64 -11.07
C SER A 174 30.91 2.91 -11.82
N ALA A 175 31.85 2.80 -12.77
CA ALA A 175 32.39 3.95 -13.51
C ALA A 175 31.49 4.44 -14.65
N SER A 176 30.73 3.55 -15.31
CA SER A 176 29.77 3.90 -16.37
C SER A 176 28.38 4.27 -15.84
N GLY A 177 28.04 3.83 -14.62
CA GLY A 177 26.74 4.09 -13.97
C GLY A 177 26.58 5.47 -13.34
N VAL A 178 27.62 6.31 -13.29
CA VAL A 178 27.56 7.60 -12.58
C VAL A 178 26.51 8.55 -13.18
N LEU A 179 26.37 8.59 -14.50
CA LEU A 179 25.38 9.43 -15.18
C LEU A 179 23.94 8.91 -14.98
N ASP A 180 23.74 7.59 -15.03
CA ASP A 180 22.42 6.98 -14.81
C ASP A 180 21.99 7.07 -13.34
N VAL A 181 22.91 6.87 -12.40
CA VAL A 181 22.67 7.08 -10.96
C VAL A 181 22.35 8.54 -10.69
N SER A 182 23.06 9.48 -11.32
CA SER A 182 22.76 10.91 -11.18
C SER A 182 21.37 11.27 -11.69
N ALA A 183 20.98 10.77 -12.86
CA ALA A 183 19.64 10.98 -13.41
C ALA A 183 18.54 10.37 -12.53
N GLN A 184 18.77 9.18 -11.98
CA GLN A 184 17.84 8.50 -11.09
C GLN A 184 17.71 9.21 -9.74
N VAL A 185 18.81 9.72 -9.18
CA VAL A 185 18.81 10.53 -7.95
C VAL A 185 18.07 11.84 -8.17
N LEU A 186 18.32 12.55 -9.28
CA LEU A 186 17.60 13.78 -9.63
C LEU A 186 16.09 13.51 -9.82
N GLY A 187 15.74 12.44 -10.54
CA GLY A 187 14.34 12.03 -10.74
C GLY A 187 13.65 11.68 -9.43
N GLY A 188 14.32 10.91 -8.56
CA GLY A 188 13.84 10.56 -7.23
C GLY A 188 13.67 11.78 -6.33
N LEU A 189 14.59 12.74 -6.39
CA LEU A 189 14.50 14.01 -5.65
C LEU A 189 13.30 14.83 -6.12
N PHE A 190 13.06 14.92 -7.43
CA PHE A 190 11.89 15.61 -7.98
C PHE A 190 10.58 14.92 -7.57
N GLN A 191 10.55 13.59 -7.58
CA GLN A 191 9.40 12.81 -7.13
C GLN A 191 9.13 13.03 -5.64
N LEU A 192 10.16 12.96 -4.80
CA LEU A 192 10.07 13.20 -3.36
C LEU A 192 9.60 14.63 -3.09
N LEU A 193 10.18 15.64 -3.76
CA LEU A 193 9.77 17.03 -3.65
C LEU A 193 8.31 17.21 -4.03
N THR A 194 7.86 16.56 -5.10
CA THR A 194 6.46 16.59 -5.55
C THR A 194 5.54 16.02 -4.47
N ILE A 195 5.86 14.84 -3.92
CA ILE A 195 5.08 14.21 -2.85
C ILE A 195 5.03 15.12 -1.62
N LEU A 196 6.18 15.65 -1.18
CA LEU A 196 6.25 16.56 -0.03
C LEU A 196 5.46 17.84 -0.26
N LEU A 197 5.53 18.43 -1.46
CA LEU A 197 4.83 19.66 -1.79
C LEU A 197 3.31 19.46 -1.77
N PHE A 198 2.81 18.42 -2.45
CA PHE A 198 1.38 18.10 -2.41
C PHE A 198 0.91 17.77 -0.98
N SER A 199 1.72 17.03 -0.23
CA SER A 199 1.40 16.66 1.14
C SER A 199 1.35 17.89 2.06
N PHE A 200 2.30 18.82 1.88
CA PHE A 200 2.31 20.10 2.56
C PHE A 200 1.05 20.92 2.27
N TYR A 201 0.67 21.06 0.99
CA TYR A 201 -0.56 21.78 0.63
C TYR A 201 -1.81 21.11 1.21
N PHE A 202 -1.92 19.78 1.14
CA PHE A 202 -3.05 19.05 1.72
C PHE A 202 -3.14 19.20 3.24
N ALA A 203 -2.02 19.14 3.96
CA ALA A 203 -2.01 19.33 5.41
C ALA A 203 -2.28 20.79 5.82
N ALA A 204 -1.63 21.75 5.15
CA ALA A 204 -1.78 23.17 5.44
C ALA A 204 -3.21 23.68 5.15
N ASP A 205 -3.77 23.32 4.00
CA ASP A 205 -5.10 23.73 3.55
C ASP A 205 -6.19 22.68 3.82
N GLY A 206 -5.93 21.67 4.67
CA GLY A 206 -6.89 20.60 5.00
C GLY A 206 -8.34 21.07 5.27
N PRO A 207 -8.59 22.16 6.04
CA PRO A 207 -9.94 22.65 6.29
C PRO A 207 -10.59 23.26 5.04
N ARG A 208 -9.80 23.86 4.15
CA ARG A 208 -10.27 24.41 2.86
C ARG A 208 -10.60 23.27 1.90
N LEU A 209 -9.75 22.25 1.82
CA LEU A 209 -10.00 21.04 1.02
C LEU A 209 -11.28 20.34 1.47
N ARG A 210 -11.48 20.18 2.78
CA ARG A 210 -12.69 19.62 3.38
C ARG A 210 -13.94 20.44 3.02
N ARG A 211 -13.86 21.77 3.09
CA ARG A 211 -14.97 22.66 2.69
C ARG A 211 -15.26 22.58 1.19
N ALA A 212 -14.23 22.55 0.34
CA ALA A 212 -14.38 22.42 -1.10
C ALA A 212 -15.07 21.11 -1.48
N LEU A 213 -14.66 19.98 -0.89
CA LEU A 213 -15.31 18.68 -1.08
C LEU A 213 -16.77 18.69 -0.63
N CYS A 214 -17.07 19.30 0.52
CA CYS A 214 -18.45 19.41 1.03
C CYS A 214 -19.33 20.34 0.19
N SER A 215 -18.74 21.35 -0.49
CA SER A 215 -19.49 22.35 -1.27
C SER A 215 -20.18 21.78 -2.51
N VAL A 216 -19.68 20.65 -3.03
CA VAL A 216 -20.24 19.96 -4.21
C VAL A 216 -21.33 18.95 -3.82
N LEU A 217 -21.48 18.66 -2.51
CA LEU A 217 -22.37 17.63 -2.00
C LEU A 217 -23.68 18.23 -1.47
N PRO A 218 -24.82 17.52 -1.64
CA PRO A 218 -26.08 17.88 -1.00
C PRO A 218 -25.94 17.94 0.54
N PRO A 219 -26.62 18.87 1.25
CA PRO A 219 -26.48 19.06 2.69
C PRO A 219 -26.64 17.78 3.52
N ALA A 220 -27.55 16.89 3.12
CA ALA A 220 -27.78 15.60 3.79
C ALA A 220 -26.56 14.67 3.79
N LYS A 221 -25.66 14.79 2.81
CA LYS A 221 -24.46 13.95 2.67
C LYS A 221 -23.19 14.59 3.22
N GLN A 222 -23.20 15.90 3.51
CA GLN A 222 -22.03 16.60 4.06
C GLN A 222 -21.63 16.05 5.44
N ALA A 223 -22.59 15.76 6.32
CA ALA A 223 -22.31 15.20 7.64
C ALA A 223 -21.68 13.80 7.58
N GLU A 224 -22.14 12.94 6.65
CA GLU A 224 -21.57 11.60 6.44
C GLU A 224 -20.11 11.69 5.98
N VAL A 225 -19.81 12.57 5.02
CA VAL A 225 -18.44 12.74 4.49
C VAL A 225 -17.50 13.35 5.52
N LEU A 226 -17.96 14.35 6.30
CA LEU A 226 -17.16 14.93 7.38
C LEU A 226 -16.81 13.89 8.45
N ARG A 227 -17.79 13.06 8.84
CA ARG A 227 -17.56 11.97 9.78
C ARG A 227 -16.57 10.95 9.23
N ALA A 228 -16.69 10.58 7.95
CA ALA A 228 -15.77 9.66 7.31
C ALA A 228 -14.33 10.23 7.25
N TRP A 229 -14.19 11.52 6.98
CA TRP A 229 -12.90 12.22 7.00
C TRP A 229 -12.25 12.18 8.38
N GLU A 230 -13.01 12.49 9.44
CA GLU A 230 -12.51 12.46 10.83
C GLU A 230 -12.06 11.05 11.22
N ILE A 231 -12.85 10.02 10.89
CA ILE A 231 -12.47 8.63 11.11
C ILE A 231 -11.18 8.30 10.34
N ALA A 232 -11.05 8.74 9.09
CA ALA A 232 -9.85 8.48 8.30
C ALA A 232 -8.60 9.11 8.93
N VAL A 233 -8.69 10.35 9.41
CA VAL A 233 -7.61 11.04 10.12
C VAL A 233 -7.28 10.32 11.43
N ASP A 234 -8.27 10.00 12.25
CA ASP A 234 -8.06 9.36 13.56
C ASP A 234 -7.45 7.95 13.42
N LYS A 235 -7.91 7.17 12.45
CA LYS A 235 -7.40 5.82 12.18
C LYS A 235 -5.97 5.85 11.62
N THR A 236 -5.72 6.73 10.65
CA THR A 236 -4.38 6.86 10.04
C THR A 236 -3.39 7.43 11.04
N GLY A 237 -3.76 8.51 11.72
CA GLY A 237 -2.96 9.17 12.74
C GLY A 237 -2.70 8.29 13.95
N GLY A 238 -3.74 7.61 14.47
CA GLY A 238 -3.60 6.68 15.59
C GLY A 238 -2.73 5.47 15.27
N TYR A 239 -2.82 4.94 14.04
CA TYR A 239 -1.93 3.88 13.57
C TYR A 239 -0.48 4.36 13.51
N LEU A 240 -0.22 5.50 12.85
CA LEU A 240 1.13 6.02 12.69
C LEU A 240 1.75 6.43 14.02
N TYR A 241 0.96 7.01 14.93
CA TYR A 241 1.38 7.32 16.30
C TYR A 241 1.76 6.05 17.06
N SER A 242 0.93 5.00 17.01
CA SER A 242 1.23 3.73 17.67
C SER A 242 2.51 3.09 17.14
N ARG A 243 2.71 3.11 15.81
CA ARG A 243 3.93 2.62 15.13
C ARG A 243 5.16 3.43 15.48
N GLY A 244 5.06 4.77 15.49
CA GLY A 244 6.15 5.66 15.88
C GLY A 244 6.55 5.49 17.35
N LEU A 245 5.57 5.33 18.25
CA LEU A 245 5.84 5.07 19.66
C LEU A 245 6.46 3.69 19.89
N MET A 246 6.00 2.65 19.18
CA MET A 246 6.67 1.35 19.18
C MET A 246 8.09 1.44 18.63
N ALA A 247 8.31 2.22 17.58
CA ALA A 247 9.62 2.38 16.97
C ALA A 247 10.60 3.05 17.95
N LEU A 248 10.10 4.03 18.71
CA LEU A 248 10.87 4.67 19.77
C LEU A 248 11.20 3.69 20.91
N ILE A 249 10.22 2.93 21.40
CA ILE A 249 10.44 1.95 22.49
C ILE A 249 11.43 0.87 22.03
N SER A 250 11.23 0.33 20.82
CA SER A 250 12.11 -0.67 20.21
C SER A 250 13.51 -0.11 20.02
N GLY A 251 13.65 1.10 19.47
CA GLY A 251 14.93 1.75 19.30
C GLY A 251 15.66 1.95 20.63
N ILE A 252 14.99 2.46 21.67
CA ILE A 252 15.61 2.63 22.99
C ILE A 252 16.04 1.27 23.58
N ALA A 253 15.19 0.25 23.49
CA ALA A 253 15.51 -1.09 24.00
C ALA A 253 16.74 -1.69 23.32
N HIS A 254 16.82 -1.60 21.98
CA HIS A 254 17.97 -2.07 21.22
C HIS A 254 19.21 -1.18 21.42
N TYR A 255 19.04 0.13 21.61
CA TYR A 255 20.15 1.03 21.95
C TYR A 255 20.82 0.61 23.25
N ILE A 256 20.04 0.35 24.30
CA ILE A 256 20.57 -0.09 25.59
C ILE A 256 21.36 -1.40 25.43
N LEU A 257 20.82 -2.38 24.71
CA LEU A 257 21.54 -3.63 24.45
C LEU A 257 22.85 -3.40 23.69
N LEU A 258 22.79 -2.71 22.55
CA LEU A 258 23.96 -2.50 21.69
C LEU A 258 25.04 -1.68 22.40
N GLN A 259 24.63 -0.74 23.24
CA GLN A 259 25.56 0.04 24.07
C GLN A 259 26.21 -0.82 25.17
N VAL A 260 25.45 -1.73 25.80
CA VAL A 260 25.99 -2.67 26.80
C VAL A 260 26.98 -3.66 26.18
N LEU A 261 26.74 -4.07 24.93
CA LEU A 261 27.65 -4.93 24.16
C LEU A 261 28.77 -4.13 23.48
N GLU A 262 28.85 -2.82 23.69
CA GLU A 262 29.85 -1.91 23.09
C GLU A 262 29.93 -2.02 21.56
N VAL A 263 28.80 -2.31 20.90
CA VAL A 263 28.72 -2.43 19.44
C VAL A 263 28.90 -1.05 18.79
N PRO A 264 29.77 -0.90 17.79
CA PRO A 264 29.98 0.38 17.12
C PRO A 264 28.67 0.84 16.46
N TYR A 265 28.49 2.16 16.41
CA TYR A 265 27.30 2.80 15.82
C TYR A 265 25.96 2.40 16.49
N ALA A 266 25.97 1.98 17.76
CA ALA A 266 24.77 1.61 18.52
C ALA A 266 23.58 2.58 18.37
N PRO A 267 23.73 3.92 18.42
CA PRO A 267 22.60 4.85 18.22
C PRO A 267 21.95 4.73 16.83
N VAL A 268 22.77 4.61 15.79
CA VAL A 268 22.32 4.55 14.39
C VAL A 268 21.61 3.23 14.12
N LEU A 269 22.21 2.13 14.58
CA LEU A 269 21.63 0.79 14.52
C LEU A 269 20.33 0.68 15.30
N ALA A 270 20.24 1.29 16.47
CA ALA A 270 19.03 1.31 17.27
C ALA A 270 17.86 2.04 16.57
N VAL A 271 18.13 3.21 15.97
CA VAL A 271 17.12 3.94 15.19
C VAL A 271 16.69 3.12 13.97
N TRP A 272 17.64 2.45 13.30
CA TRP A 272 17.33 1.52 12.21
C TRP A 272 16.41 0.40 12.66
N VAL A 273 16.76 -0.28 13.76
CA VAL A 273 15.95 -1.38 14.27
C VAL A 273 14.54 -0.92 14.62
N GLY A 274 14.43 0.22 15.31
CA GLY A 274 13.15 0.84 15.65
C GLY A 274 12.29 1.16 14.43
N LEU A 275 12.84 1.83 13.42
CA LEU A 275 12.08 2.17 12.21
C LEU A 275 11.70 0.93 11.39
N VAL A 276 12.67 0.09 11.06
CA VAL A 276 12.49 -1.03 10.13
C VAL A 276 11.57 -2.09 10.73
N SER A 277 11.68 -2.39 12.03
CA SER A 277 10.79 -3.34 12.70
C SER A 277 9.32 -2.92 12.65
N GLN A 278 9.04 -1.62 12.73
CA GLN A 278 7.68 -1.12 12.84
C GLN A 278 7.03 -0.76 11.51
N PHE A 279 7.79 -0.20 10.56
CA PHE A 279 7.24 0.27 9.30
C PHE A 279 7.29 -0.78 8.18
N ILE A 280 8.02 -1.89 8.35
CA ILE A 280 8.01 -3.03 7.44
C ILE A 280 7.21 -4.20 8.07
N PRO A 281 5.99 -4.49 7.59
CA PRO A 281 5.18 -5.56 8.15
C PRO A 281 5.83 -6.95 7.99
N THR A 282 5.49 -7.86 8.91
CA THR A 282 5.82 -9.32 8.95
C THR A 282 7.28 -9.73 9.00
N ILE A 283 8.15 -9.09 8.22
CA ILE A 283 9.57 -9.43 8.08
C ILE A 283 10.45 -8.33 8.73
N GLY A 284 9.88 -7.16 9.00
CA GLY A 284 10.59 -5.97 9.48
C GLY A 284 11.53 -6.24 10.64
N THR A 285 11.09 -6.92 11.70
CA THR A 285 11.95 -7.19 12.86
C THR A 285 13.17 -8.04 12.51
N TYR A 286 13.00 -9.06 11.66
CA TYR A 286 14.11 -9.93 11.27
C TYR A 286 15.11 -9.18 10.39
N LEU A 287 14.62 -8.38 9.44
CA LEU A 287 15.45 -7.53 8.60
C LEU A 287 16.15 -6.43 9.41
N ALA A 288 15.43 -5.84 10.35
CA ALA A 288 15.90 -4.83 11.30
C ALA A 288 17.06 -5.37 12.15
N GLY A 289 16.89 -6.55 12.73
CA GLY A 289 17.88 -7.20 13.58
C GLY A 289 19.09 -7.76 12.84
N ALA A 290 18.97 -8.06 11.54
CA ALA A 290 20.06 -8.62 10.74
C ALA A 290 21.28 -7.69 10.67
N LEU A 291 21.06 -6.39 10.47
CA LEU A 291 22.16 -5.42 10.34
C LEU A 291 22.97 -5.28 11.66
N PRO A 292 22.37 -4.98 12.83
CA PRO A 292 23.12 -4.95 14.09
C PRO A 292 23.78 -6.29 14.44
N MET A 293 23.16 -7.41 14.09
CA MET A 293 23.72 -8.75 14.31
C MET A 293 24.99 -8.97 13.48
N LEU A 294 25.00 -8.52 12.23
CA LEU A 294 26.17 -8.56 11.36
C LEU A 294 27.30 -7.67 11.91
N ILE A 295 26.98 -6.44 12.34
CA ILE A 295 27.97 -5.53 12.92
C ILE A 295 28.53 -6.09 14.23
N ALA A 296 27.68 -6.61 15.13
CA ALA A 296 28.11 -7.23 16.37
C ALA A 296 29.02 -8.45 16.14
N PHE A 297 28.78 -9.21 15.07
CA PHE A 297 29.62 -10.36 14.68
C PHE A 297 31.06 -9.95 14.34
N THR A 298 31.27 -8.76 13.78
CA THR A 298 32.63 -8.25 13.48
C THR A 298 33.44 -7.95 14.75
N VAL A 299 32.77 -7.65 15.86
CA VAL A 299 33.41 -7.41 17.16
C VAL A 299 33.68 -8.73 17.87
N ASP A 300 32.62 -9.51 18.13
CA ASP A 300 32.70 -10.83 18.75
C ASP A 300 31.53 -11.69 18.25
N PRO A 301 31.78 -12.92 17.74
CA PRO A 301 30.72 -13.83 17.30
C PRO A 301 29.65 -14.09 18.37
N TRP A 302 30.03 -14.06 19.65
CA TRP A 302 29.12 -14.26 20.78
C TRP A 302 28.18 -13.07 20.98
N TYR A 303 28.61 -11.84 20.67
CA TYR A 303 27.73 -10.66 20.74
C TYR A 303 26.60 -10.74 19.71
N SER A 304 26.88 -11.27 18.53
CA SER A 304 25.87 -11.54 17.51
C SER A 304 24.76 -12.48 18.01
N LEU A 305 25.15 -13.51 18.77
CA LEU A 305 24.21 -14.45 19.39
C LEU A 305 23.34 -13.75 20.47
N TRP A 306 23.94 -12.91 21.31
CA TRP A 306 23.19 -12.12 22.30
C TRP A 306 22.21 -11.14 21.64
N VAL A 307 22.61 -10.48 20.56
CA VAL A 307 21.72 -9.61 19.76
C VAL A 307 20.56 -10.42 19.18
N LEU A 308 20.82 -11.60 18.61
CA LEU A 308 19.77 -12.49 18.09
C LEU A 308 18.78 -12.90 19.19
N ILE A 309 19.28 -13.36 20.34
CA ILE A 309 18.45 -13.76 21.48
C ILE A 309 17.58 -12.59 21.94
N PHE A 310 18.17 -11.40 22.07
CA PHE A 310 17.43 -10.21 22.48
C PHE A 310 16.35 -9.83 21.46
N VAL A 311 16.66 -9.79 20.16
CA VAL A 311 15.67 -9.48 19.11
C VAL A 311 14.49 -10.43 19.17
N VAL A 312 14.75 -11.74 19.35
CA VAL A 312 13.69 -12.76 19.47
C VAL A 312 12.86 -12.55 20.74
N VAL A 313 13.49 -12.33 21.90
CA VAL A 313 12.79 -12.11 23.17
C VAL A 313 12.00 -10.81 23.14
N TYR A 314 12.59 -9.73 22.64
CA TYR A 314 11.95 -8.44 22.47
C TYR A 314 10.75 -8.55 21.53
N GLN A 315 10.85 -9.30 20.43
CA GLN A 315 9.72 -9.55 19.53
C GLN A 315 8.54 -10.23 20.26
N GLN A 316 8.80 -11.19 21.15
CA GLN A 316 7.73 -11.79 21.95
C GLN A 316 7.12 -10.77 22.91
N PHE A 317 7.95 -10.00 23.61
CA PHE A 317 7.47 -8.94 24.48
C PHE A 317 6.62 -7.92 23.73
N GLU A 318 7.06 -7.51 22.55
CA GLU A 318 6.31 -6.59 21.70
C GLU A 318 4.96 -7.17 21.30
N ASN A 319 4.93 -8.40 20.78
CA ASN A 319 3.71 -9.07 20.32
C ASN A 319 2.69 -9.28 21.45
N TYR A 320 3.14 -9.69 22.64
CA TYR A 320 2.23 -10.06 23.74
C TYR A 320 1.90 -8.90 24.68
N VAL A 321 2.77 -7.89 24.81
CA VAL A 321 2.61 -6.82 25.81
C VAL A 321 2.39 -5.45 25.17
N LEU A 322 3.28 -5.04 24.25
CA LEU A 322 3.21 -3.69 23.69
C LEU A 322 2.11 -3.58 22.65
N GLN A 323 2.07 -4.49 21.68
CA GLN A 323 1.13 -4.48 20.57
C GLN A 323 -0.34 -4.38 21.00
N PRO A 324 -0.85 -5.24 21.91
CA PRO A 324 -2.24 -5.12 22.37
C PRO A 324 -2.50 -3.83 23.15
N LYS A 325 -1.53 -3.28 23.88
CA LYS A 325 -1.73 -2.05 24.67
C LYS A 325 -1.72 -0.78 23.83
N LEU A 326 -0.87 -0.74 22.79
CA LEU A 326 -0.63 0.45 21.96
C LEU A 326 -1.52 0.50 20.72
N THR A 327 -1.92 -0.64 20.15
CA THR A 327 -2.64 -0.71 18.86
C THR A 327 -4.15 -0.97 19.01
N ALA A 328 -4.63 -1.45 20.17
CA ALA A 328 -6.03 -1.88 20.35
C ALA A 328 -7.09 -0.80 20.10
N LYS A 329 -6.74 0.50 20.16
CA LYS A 329 -7.67 1.60 19.84
C LYS A 329 -7.56 2.09 18.40
N SER A 330 -6.45 1.76 17.72
CA SER A 330 -6.06 2.38 16.46
C SER A 330 -6.72 1.71 15.25
N VAL A 331 -6.60 0.38 15.09
CA VAL A 331 -7.06 -0.31 13.88
C VAL A 331 -7.56 -1.72 14.22
N ASP A 332 -8.89 -1.93 14.13
CA ASP A 332 -9.51 -3.24 14.32
C ASP A 332 -9.74 -3.90 12.94
N ILE A 333 -8.64 -4.41 12.36
CA ILE A 333 -8.66 -5.11 11.06
C ILE A 333 -8.26 -6.55 11.30
N HIS A 334 -8.97 -7.47 10.66
CA HIS A 334 -8.64 -8.89 10.67
C HIS A 334 -7.21 -9.11 10.13
N PRO A 335 -6.33 -9.90 10.79
CA PRO A 335 -4.93 -10.05 10.38
C PRO A 335 -4.73 -10.44 8.92
N ALA A 336 -5.59 -11.32 8.38
CA ALA A 336 -5.55 -11.71 6.96
C ALA A 336 -5.81 -10.54 6.00
N VAL A 337 -6.72 -9.62 6.36
CA VAL A 337 -7.02 -8.41 5.57
C VAL A 337 -5.85 -7.43 5.64
N ALA A 338 -5.26 -7.25 6.82
CA ALA A 338 -4.06 -6.43 6.97
C ALA A 338 -2.89 -6.99 6.14
N PHE A 339 -2.60 -8.29 6.25
CA PHE A 339 -1.56 -8.94 5.47
C PHE A 339 -1.81 -8.87 3.95
N GLY A 340 -3.01 -9.23 3.51
CA GLY A 340 -3.40 -9.12 2.10
C GLY A 340 -3.32 -7.69 1.58
N SER A 341 -3.66 -6.69 2.40
CA SER A 341 -3.54 -5.28 2.02
C SER A 341 -2.09 -4.85 1.80
N VAL A 342 -1.16 -5.33 2.65
CA VAL A 342 0.27 -5.01 2.52
C VAL A 342 0.85 -5.63 1.25
N ILE A 343 0.47 -6.86 0.92
CA ILE A 343 0.88 -7.51 -0.33
C ILE A 343 0.33 -6.74 -1.53
N ALA A 344 -0.96 -6.40 -1.53
CA ALA A 344 -1.58 -5.63 -2.59
C ALA A 344 -0.95 -4.23 -2.73
N GLY A 345 -0.70 -3.55 -1.61
CA GLY A 345 -0.04 -2.25 -1.58
C GLY A 345 1.39 -2.32 -2.13
N THR A 346 2.15 -3.33 -1.73
CA THR A 346 3.50 -3.60 -2.27
C THR A 346 3.46 -3.82 -3.79
N ALA A 347 2.51 -4.61 -4.29
CA ALA A 347 2.38 -4.89 -5.71
C ALA A 347 2.00 -3.65 -6.54
N LEU A 348 1.20 -2.75 -5.96
CA LEU A 348 0.71 -1.54 -6.66
C LEU A 348 1.71 -0.39 -6.62
N LEU A 349 2.26 -0.09 -5.44
CA LEU A 349 3.04 1.14 -5.19
C LEU A 349 4.41 0.85 -4.56
N GLY A 350 4.86 -0.40 -4.55
CA GLY A 350 6.14 -0.80 -3.93
C GLY A 350 6.16 -0.58 -2.41
N ALA A 351 7.34 -0.25 -1.88
CA ALA A 351 7.55 -0.04 -0.45
C ALA A 351 6.60 1.01 0.16
N VAL A 352 6.27 2.06 -0.59
CA VAL A 352 5.35 3.11 -0.13
C VAL A 352 3.93 2.57 0.03
N GLY A 353 3.48 1.72 -0.89
CA GLY A 353 2.17 1.07 -0.80
C GLY A 353 2.08 0.11 0.37
N ALA A 354 3.15 -0.61 0.70
CA ALA A 354 3.22 -1.48 1.86
C ALA A 354 2.97 -0.72 3.18
N LEU A 355 3.59 0.46 3.31
CA LEU A 355 3.51 1.31 4.51
C LEU A 355 2.11 1.90 4.70
N ILE A 356 1.48 2.31 3.60
CA ILE A 356 0.19 3.00 3.59
C ILE A 356 -0.99 2.02 3.53
N ALA A 357 -0.78 0.77 3.14
CA ALA A 357 -1.82 -0.24 2.93
C ALA A 357 -2.79 -0.40 4.10
N ILE A 358 -2.25 -0.53 5.33
CA ILE A 358 -3.06 -0.79 6.52
C ILE A 358 -3.96 0.42 6.84
N PRO A 359 -3.45 1.66 6.94
CA PRO A 359 -4.29 2.85 7.01
C PRO A 359 -5.30 2.95 5.88
N ALA A 360 -4.87 2.73 4.62
CA ALA A 360 -5.75 2.83 3.47
C ALA A 360 -6.94 1.87 3.59
N VAL A 361 -6.70 0.62 3.95
CA VAL A 361 -7.78 -0.36 4.16
C VAL A 361 -8.62 -0.03 5.39
N ALA A 362 -8.02 0.49 6.47
CA ALA A 362 -8.77 0.97 7.63
C ALA A 362 -9.77 2.08 7.26
N THR A 363 -9.30 3.06 6.49
CA THR A 363 -10.12 4.18 6.02
C THR A 363 -11.21 3.70 5.05
N LEU A 364 -10.87 2.79 4.13
CA LEU A 364 -11.82 2.21 3.20
C LEU A 364 -12.90 1.39 3.93
N GLN A 365 -12.53 0.57 4.90
CA GLN A 365 -13.45 -0.22 5.71
C GLN A 365 -14.37 0.67 6.55
N ALA A 366 -13.85 1.78 7.09
CA ALA A 366 -14.66 2.76 7.80
C ALA A 366 -15.67 3.45 6.87
N PHE A 367 -15.24 3.83 5.66
CA PHE A 367 -16.10 4.44 4.65
C PHE A 367 -17.20 3.47 4.20
N LEU A 368 -16.83 2.23 3.90
CA LEU A 368 -17.77 1.16 3.55
C LEU A 368 -18.73 0.86 4.71
N GLY A 369 -18.26 0.83 5.95
CA GLY A 369 -19.11 0.62 7.13
C GLY A 369 -20.11 1.77 7.39
N ALA A 370 -19.79 2.99 6.96
CA ALA A 370 -20.72 4.12 7.02
C ALA A 370 -21.82 4.05 5.94
N TYR A 371 -21.52 3.42 4.79
CA TYR A 371 -22.46 3.32 3.67
C TYR A 371 -23.25 1.99 3.64
N VAL A 372 -22.65 0.91 4.14
CA VAL A 372 -23.24 -0.42 4.22
C VAL A 372 -24.00 -0.55 5.53
N LYS A 373 -25.33 -0.60 5.43
CA LYS A 373 -26.23 -0.89 6.54
C LYS A 373 -25.90 -2.31 7.05
N ARG A 374 -25.17 -2.40 8.17
CA ARG A 374 -24.88 -3.70 8.80
C ARG A 374 -26.18 -4.19 9.44
N TYR A 375 -26.80 -5.18 8.82
CA TYR A 375 -27.94 -5.87 9.40
C TYR A 375 -27.43 -6.76 10.53
N ASP A 376 -28.11 -6.74 11.68
CA ASP A 376 -27.83 -7.70 12.74
C ASP A 376 -27.95 -9.10 12.16
N VAL A 377 -26.89 -9.88 12.33
CA VAL A 377 -26.87 -11.27 11.89
C VAL A 377 -27.87 -12.00 12.77
N THR A 378 -28.86 -12.65 12.15
CA THR A 378 -29.84 -13.48 12.85
C THR A 378 -29.09 -14.44 13.78
N ASP A 379 -29.52 -14.53 15.06
CA ASP A 379 -28.95 -15.43 16.06
C ASP A 379 -29.20 -16.90 15.67
N ASP A 380 -28.48 -17.40 14.66
CA ASP A 380 -28.48 -18.78 14.24
C ASP A 380 -27.34 -19.52 14.98
N PRO A 381 -27.61 -20.68 15.60
CA PRO A 381 -26.59 -21.51 16.24
C PRO A 381 -25.38 -21.83 15.36
N ARG A 382 -25.48 -21.70 14.03
CA ARG A 382 -24.36 -21.89 13.08
C ARG A 382 -23.42 -20.70 13.00
N VAL A 383 -23.87 -19.50 13.34
CA VAL A 383 -23.08 -18.25 13.37
C VAL A 383 -22.20 -18.22 14.61
N HIS A 384 -22.70 -18.76 15.72
CA HIS A 384 -21.87 -19.11 16.86
C HIS A 384 -21.09 -20.38 16.52
N GLY A 385 -19.91 -20.23 15.90
CA GLY A 385 -18.96 -21.33 15.80
C GLY A 385 -18.86 -22.03 17.16
N HIS A 386 -18.80 -23.37 17.18
CA HIS A 386 -18.79 -24.19 18.40
C HIS A 386 -17.65 -23.76 19.34
N ARG A 387 -17.86 -22.71 20.13
CA ARG A 387 -17.10 -22.43 21.33
C ARG A 387 -17.50 -23.52 22.29
N ARG A 388 -16.82 -24.68 22.20
CA ARG A 388 -16.71 -25.57 23.34
C ARG A 388 -16.27 -24.68 24.49
N GLN A 389 -17.17 -24.44 25.45
CA GLN A 389 -16.82 -23.97 26.78
C GLN A 389 -15.92 -25.03 27.40
N VAL A 390 -14.64 -25.03 27.03
CA VAL A 390 -13.62 -25.78 27.74
C VAL A 390 -13.33 -24.97 28.99
N GLY A 391 -13.97 -25.37 30.09
CA GLY A 391 -13.71 -24.81 31.41
C GLY A 391 -14.95 -24.30 32.13
N ALA A 392 -15.95 -25.15 32.36
CA ALA A 392 -16.63 -25.04 33.65
C ALA A 392 -15.55 -25.24 34.72
N PRO A 393 -15.35 -24.29 35.65
CA PRO A 393 -14.15 -24.30 36.48
C PRO A 393 -14.19 -25.53 37.38
N LEU A 394 -13.10 -26.30 37.38
CA LEU A 394 -12.83 -27.38 38.34
C LEU A 394 -13.15 -26.94 39.78
N LEU A 395 -12.98 -25.65 40.07
CA LEU A 395 -13.37 -25.00 41.33
C LEU A 395 -14.86 -25.12 41.65
N ALA A 396 -15.79 -25.05 40.68
CA ALA A 396 -17.22 -25.23 40.94
C ALA A 396 -17.59 -26.70 41.25
N ARG A 397 -16.87 -27.66 40.65
CA ARG A 397 -17.00 -29.09 40.99
C ARG A 397 -16.37 -29.40 42.35
N MET A 398 -15.20 -28.83 42.68
CA MET A 398 -14.61 -28.93 44.02
C MET A 398 -15.49 -28.27 45.09
N ARG A 399 -16.11 -27.12 44.81
CA ARG A 399 -17.02 -26.44 45.75
C ARG A 399 -18.29 -27.24 46.04
N ARG A 400 -18.76 -28.06 45.08
CA ARG A 400 -19.85 -29.01 45.32
C ARG A 400 -19.39 -30.26 46.05
N ALA A 401 -18.19 -30.76 45.79
CA ALA A 401 -17.64 -31.90 46.53
C ALA A 401 -17.36 -31.56 48.02
N LEU A 402 -16.99 -30.31 48.31
CA LEU A 402 -16.78 -29.80 49.67
C LEU A 402 -18.09 -29.46 50.41
N ARG A 403 -19.21 -29.30 49.69
CA ARG A 403 -20.55 -29.20 50.29
C ARG A 403 -21.14 -30.61 50.34
N GLY A 404 -20.74 -31.36 51.37
CA GLY A 404 -21.18 -32.74 51.59
C GLY A 404 -22.71 -32.91 51.60
N PRO A 405 -23.19 -34.14 51.34
CA PRO A 405 -24.62 -34.45 51.28
C PRO A 405 -25.14 -34.58 52.70
N ASN A 406 -25.50 -33.48 53.36
CA ASN A 406 -26.46 -33.45 54.48
C ASN A 406 -26.61 -32.02 54.99
N ARG A 407 -27.64 -31.33 54.52
CA ARG A 407 -28.44 -30.44 55.36
C ARG A 407 -29.91 -30.66 55.00
N PRO A 408 -30.76 -31.14 55.92
CA PRO A 408 -32.18 -31.22 55.65
C PRO A 408 -32.74 -29.81 55.41
N GLU A 409 -33.55 -29.67 54.38
CA GLU A 409 -34.35 -28.48 54.13
C GLU A 409 -35.24 -28.22 55.35
N ALA A 410 -35.13 -27.03 55.93
CA ALA A 410 -36.11 -26.55 56.90
C ALA A 410 -37.39 -26.16 56.15
N PRO A 411 -38.59 -26.46 56.68
CA PRO A 411 -39.83 -26.27 55.95
C PRO A 411 -40.19 -24.79 55.80
N ALA A 412 -40.82 -24.48 54.67
CA ALA A 412 -41.31 -23.16 54.32
C ALA A 412 -42.36 -22.64 55.31
N GLU A 413 -42.15 -21.44 55.86
CA GLU A 413 -43.21 -20.65 56.49
C GLU A 413 -43.95 -19.82 55.42
N PRO A 414 -45.30 -19.81 55.42
CA PRO A 414 -46.10 -18.96 54.54
C PRO A 414 -46.51 -17.68 55.27
N GLY A 415 -46.27 -16.49 54.69
CA GLY A 415 -46.91 -15.29 55.26
C GLY A 415 -46.37 -13.90 54.90
N GLY A 416 -46.61 -13.45 53.66
CA GLY A 416 -46.93 -12.05 53.26
C GLY A 416 -45.96 -10.89 53.57
N PRO A 417 -46.33 -9.64 53.22
CA PRO A 417 -47.01 -9.18 52.02
C PRO A 417 -46.14 -8.21 51.18
N SER A 418 -46.46 -8.10 49.89
CA SER A 418 -45.95 -7.04 48.99
C SER A 418 -46.23 -5.63 49.53
N PRO A 419 -45.36 -4.65 49.20
CA PRO A 419 -45.88 -3.34 48.84
C PRO A 419 -45.26 -2.76 47.56
N LYS A 420 -46.17 -2.53 46.60
CA LYS A 420 -46.38 -1.40 45.67
C LYS A 420 -45.22 -0.76 44.86
N PRO A 421 -45.49 -0.38 43.59
CA PRO A 421 -44.61 0.43 42.77
C PRO A 421 -44.77 1.93 43.08
N GLY A 422 -43.65 2.62 43.29
CA GLY A 422 -43.59 4.07 43.52
C GLY A 422 -42.96 4.82 42.34
N LYS A 423 -43.66 5.84 41.86
CA LYS A 423 -43.37 6.71 40.71
C LYS A 423 -42.16 7.64 40.91
N ARG A 424 -41.54 7.98 39.76
CA ARG A 424 -40.96 9.27 39.30
C ARG A 424 -40.01 10.08 40.21
N GLY A 425 -38.85 10.37 39.63
CA GLY A 425 -38.10 11.63 39.72
C GLY A 425 -37.46 11.88 38.36
#